data_AF-A0A3M1HYJ8-F1
#
_entry.id   AF-A0A3M1HYJ8-F1
#
_cell.length_a   1.000
_cell.length_b   1.000
_cell.length_c   1.000
_cell.angle_alpha   90.00
_cell.angle_beta   90.00
_cell.angle_gamma   90.00
#
_symmetry.space_group_name_H-M   'P 1'
#
loop_
_entity.id
_entity.type
_entity.pdbx_description
1 polymer ?
#
loop_
_entity_poly.entity_id
_entity_poly.type
_entity_poly.pdbx_seq_one_letter_code
_entity_poly.pdbx_strand_id
1 'polypeptide(L)'
;MLGPGYGFLQRYATILEPVGRNTAPAIGLAAARAKLVGDDRPMLVLPADHLIPDAEAFAQTVRAGMPAAEEGWLVLFSIDPSYPATGYGYIQAGEPIIGEVRRVARFVEKPARPQAERMLKEGGYGWNAGIFLWRPSAILAEIRKHLPQLAEVLDAIAEDAAGGDFQAAVDRHFAKAPSISVDYGVLEHSEKAACVPARFRWSDVGSWRAVHAIAQKDASGNAVHGRVKLRDVRRSLIESTGRLIAAIGLEDMAVVETPDAVLVAPLARSEEVKEIVEELKREHAPEVDAPQRVHRPWGWYEVLLEDQFYKIKRIEVKPGASLSLQRHRHRSEHWVVVSGAAEVVRGEEKLFVAQGESTFIPPGVVHRLANAG
;
A
#
# COMPACT_ATOMS: atom_id res chain seq x y z
N MET A 1 9.17 0.65 17.99
CA MET A 1 8.08 -0.21 18.49
C MET A 1 6.97 -0.18 17.45
N LEU A 2 6.67 -1.33 16.84
CA LEU A 2 5.55 -1.44 15.88
C LEU A 2 4.24 -1.09 16.60
N GLY A 3 3.37 -0.31 15.96
CA GLY A 3 2.08 0.07 16.54
C GLY A 3 1.17 -1.14 16.84
N PRO A 4 0.15 -0.99 17.71
CA PRO A 4 -0.67 -2.09 18.22
C PRO A 4 -1.46 -2.88 17.15
N GLY A 5 -1.56 -2.41 15.91
CA GLY A 5 -2.17 -3.14 14.79
C GLY A 5 -1.27 -4.20 14.13
N TYR A 6 0.02 -4.25 14.49
CA TYR A 6 1.02 -5.11 13.85
C TYR A 6 1.50 -6.25 14.74
N GLY A 7 0.76 -6.60 15.80
CA GLY A 7 1.15 -7.67 16.73
C GLY A 7 1.39 -9.03 16.05
N PHE A 8 0.69 -9.32 14.95
CA PHE A 8 0.91 -10.53 14.15
C PHE A 8 2.27 -10.56 13.44
N LEU A 9 2.94 -9.40 13.25
CA LEU A 9 4.27 -9.33 12.65
C LEU A 9 5.38 -9.77 13.62
N GLN A 10 5.10 -9.84 14.93
CA GLN A 10 6.09 -10.26 15.93
C GLN A 10 6.62 -11.70 15.73
N ARG A 11 5.90 -12.54 14.97
CA ARG A 11 6.35 -13.89 14.60
C ARG A 11 7.28 -13.94 13.40
N TYR A 12 7.52 -12.81 12.72
CA TYR A 12 8.36 -12.71 11.54
C TYR A 12 9.58 -11.83 11.81
N ALA A 13 10.70 -12.18 11.18
CA ALA A 13 11.83 -11.26 11.09
C ALA A 13 11.39 -10.04 10.28
N THR A 14 11.52 -8.85 10.87
CA THR A 14 11.12 -7.59 10.24
C THR A 14 12.38 -6.77 9.96
N ILE A 15 12.44 -6.15 8.78
CA ILE A 15 13.44 -5.15 8.42
C ILE A 15 12.67 -3.85 8.20
N LEU A 16 13.06 -2.77 8.87
CA LEU A 16 12.40 -1.48 8.76
C LEU A 16 13.18 -0.60 7.79
N GLU A 17 12.51 -0.13 6.75
CA GLU A 17 13.07 0.87 5.85
C GLU A 17 12.90 2.27 6.48
N PRO A 18 13.99 3.05 6.66
CA PRO A 18 13.89 4.41 7.22
C PRO A 18 13.21 5.40 6.25
N VAL A 19 13.19 5.08 4.96
CA VAL A 19 12.58 5.86 3.89
C VAL A 19 12.17 4.94 2.76
N GLY A 20 11.01 5.18 2.14
CA GLY A 20 10.55 4.39 1.00
C GLY A 20 11.42 4.60 -0.24
N ARG A 21 11.96 3.51 -0.80
CA ARG A 21 12.81 3.52 -2.01
C ARG A 21 12.32 2.59 -3.13
N ASN A 22 11.03 2.21 -3.10
CA ASN A 22 10.41 1.29 -4.07
C ASN A 22 10.98 -0.15 -3.96
N THR A 23 10.63 -1.05 -4.89
CA THR A 23 10.79 -2.50 -4.69
C THR A 23 12.21 -3.02 -4.84
N ALA A 24 13.07 -2.44 -5.70
CA ALA A 24 14.41 -2.99 -5.89
C ALA A 24 15.27 -2.91 -4.61
N PRO A 25 15.31 -1.78 -3.90
CA PRO A 25 16.05 -1.68 -2.64
C PRO A 25 15.49 -2.56 -1.53
N ALA A 26 14.16 -2.68 -1.40
CA ALA A 26 13.54 -3.55 -0.40
C ALA A 26 13.89 -5.03 -0.64
N ILE A 27 13.81 -5.49 -1.90
CA ILE A 27 14.19 -6.85 -2.30
C ILE A 27 15.68 -7.09 -2.11
N GLY A 28 16.52 -6.14 -2.55
CA GLY A 28 17.97 -6.20 -2.39
C GLY A 28 18.38 -6.30 -0.93
N LEU A 29 17.69 -5.58 -0.05
CA LEU A 29 17.94 -5.61 1.39
C LEU A 29 17.60 -6.97 2.02
N ALA A 30 16.46 -7.56 1.65
CA ALA A 30 16.08 -8.90 2.07
C ALA A 30 17.09 -9.95 1.56
N ALA A 31 17.53 -9.84 0.30
CA ALA A 31 18.54 -10.73 -0.28
C ALA A 31 19.91 -10.59 0.40
N ALA A 32 20.35 -9.35 0.68
CA ALA A 32 21.59 -9.09 1.42
C ALA A 32 21.53 -9.66 2.84
N ARG A 33 20.39 -9.53 3.52
CA ARG A 33 20.17 -10.15 4.84
C ARG A 33 20.26 -11.66 4.79
N ALA A 34 19.61 -12.29 3.81
CA ALA A 34 19.65 -13.74 3.61
C ALA A 34 21.08 -14.23 3.37
N LYS A 35 21.83 -13.54 2.50
CA LYS A 35 23.25 -13.82 2.25
C LYS A 35 24.12 -13.69 3.50
N LEU A 36 23.90 -12.65 4.31
CA LEU A 36 24.68 -12.41 5.53
C LEU A 36 24.53 -13.55 6.55
N VAL A 37 23.36 -14.19 6.61
CA VAL A 37 23.11 -15.35 7.49
C VAL A 37 23.41 -16.70 6.82
N GLY A 38 23.98 -16.70 5.60
CA GLY A 38 24.34 -17.90 4.86
C GLY A 38 23.17 -18.64 4.21
N ASP A 39 22.00 -18.00 4.06
CA ASP A 39 20.84 -18.58 3.38
C ASP A 39 20.78 -18.11 1.93
N ASP A 40 20.98 -19.04 0.99
CA ASP A 40 20.91 -18.77 -0.45
C ASP A 40 19.84 -19.62 -1.15
N ARG A 41 18.90 -20.19 -0.38
CA ARG A 41 17.75 -20.90 -0.94
C ARG A 41 16.86 -19.92 -1.72
N PRO A 42 16.10 -20.38 -2.73
CA PRO A 42 15.15 -19.52 -3.42
C PRO A 42 14.23 -18.77 -2.45
N MET A 43 14.17 -17.45 -2.61
CA MET A 43 13.27 -16.56 -1.90
C MET A 43 12.06 -16.25 -2.80
N LEU A 44 10.86 -16.36 -2.22
CA LEU A 44 9.61 -15.93 -2.84
C LEU A 44 9.29 -14.51 -2.36
N VAL A 45 9.21 -13.56 -3.31
CA VAL A 45 8.89 -12.16 -3.06
C VAL A 45 7.40 -11.95 -3.36
N LEU A 46 6.66 -11.43 -2.38
CA LEU A 46 5.21 -11.24 -2.46
C LEU A 46 4.84 -9.80 -2.06
N PRO A 47 4.05 -9.09 -2.87
CA PRO A 47 3.34 -7.89 -2.43
C PRO A 47 2.31 -8.25 -1.36
N ALA A 48 2.17 -7.39 -0.35
CA ALA A 48 1.32 -7.65 0.81
C ALA A 48 -0.17 -7.33 0.57
N ASP A 49 -0.47 -6.67 -0.55
CA ASP A 49 -1.75 -6.08 -0.94
C ASP A 49 -2.45 -6.86 -2.07
N HIS A 50 -1.89 -7.99 -2.51
CA HIS A 50 -2.50 -8.84 -3.53
C HIS A 50 -3.56 -9.79 -2.95
N LEU A 51 -4.61 -10.05 -3.72
CA LEU A 51 -5.60 -11.09 -3.43
C LEU A 51 -5.41 -12.32 -4.33
N ILE A 52 -5.14 -13.45 -3.70
CA ILE A 52 -5.00 -14.77 -4.35
C ILE A 52 -5.93 -15.76 -3.63
N PRO A 53 -7.15 -16.01 -4.14
CA PRO A 53 -8.13 -16.84 -3.43
C PRO A 53 -7.78 -18.32 -3.35
N ASP A 54 -7.00 -18.84 -4.31
CA ASP A 54 -6.65 -20.26 -4.39
C ASP A 54 -5.19 -20.48 -4.00
N ALA A 55 -4.96 -20.74 -2.71
CA ALA A 55 -3.64 -20.92 -2.15
C ALA A 55 -2.91 -22.17 -2.67
N GLU A 56 -3.64 -23.25 -3.00
CA GLU A 56 -3.02 -24.48 -3.48
C GLU A 56 -2.59 -24.34 -4.94
N ALA A 57 -3.42 -23.74 -5.79
CA ALA A 57 -3.04 -23.43 -7.18
C ALA A 57 -1.85 -22.46 -7.23
N PHE A 58 -1.81 -21.49 -6.31
CA PHE A 58 -0.65 -20.61 -6.13
C PHE A 58 0.61 -21.40 -5.75
N ALA A 59 0.55 -22.24 -4.72
CA ALA A 59 1.68 -23.04 -4.27
C ALA A 59 2.19 -24.00 -5.36
N GLN A 60 1.30 -24.59 -6.15
CA GLN A 60 1.66 -25.43 -7.29
C GLN A 60 2.39 -24.63 -8.38
N THR A 61 1.93 -23.43 -8.68
CA THR A 61 2.59 -22.55 -9.66
C THR A 61 3.98 -22.14 -9.17
N VAL A 62 4.12 -21.78 -7.89
CA VAL A 62 5.43 -21.50 -7.28
C VAL A 62 6.35 -22.72 -7.41
N ARG A 63 5.86 -23.92 -7.10
CA ARG A 63 6.61 -25.19 -7.26
C ARG A 63 7.09 -25.45 -8.69
N ALA A 64 6.31 -25.08 -9.70
CA ALA A 64 6.73 -25.21 -11.09
C ALA A 64 7.93 -24.29 -11.44
N GLY A 65 8.09 -23.16 -10.75
CA GLY A 65 9.19 -22.22 -10.94
C GLY A 65 10.49 -22.56 -10.18
N MET A 66 10.41 -23.36 -9.11
CA MET A 66 11.58 -23.64 -8.25
C MET A 66 12.80 -24.18 -8.99
N PRO A 67 12.70 -25.17 -9.90
CA PRO A 67 13.87 -25.70 -10.59
C PRO A 67 14.67 -24.63 -11.35
N ALA A 68 13.99 -23.71 -12.03
CA ALA A 68 14.65 -22.61 -12.72
C ALA A 68 15.27 -21.60 -11.75
N ALA A 69 14.58 -21.28 -10.65
CA ALA A 69 15.12 -20.38 -9.62
C ALA A 69 16.39 -20.97 -8.97
N GLU A 70 16.45 -22.28 -8.77
CA GLU A 70 17.63 -22.99 -8.29
C GLU A 70 18.81 -22.94 -9.29
N GLU A 71 18.53 -22.87 -10.59
CA GLU A 71 19.54 -22.64 -11.63
C GLU A 71 19.93 -21.16 -11.80
N GLY A 72 19.39 -20.27 -10.96
CA GLY A 72 19.72 -18.85 -10.93
C GLY A 72 18.92 -18.00 -11.91
N TRP A 73 17.80 -18.50 -12.44
CA TRP A 73 16.85 -17.68 -13.19
C TRP A 73 16.03 -16.77 -12.25
N LEU A 74 15.69 -15.57 -12.72
CA LEU A 74 14.76 -14.67 -12.08
C LEU A 74 13.34 -15.02 -12.57
N VAL A 75 12.60 -15.79 -11.78
CA VAL A 75 11.30 -16.33 -12.20
C VAL A 75 10.16 -15.39 -11.83
N LEU A 76 9.41 -14.97 -12.84
CA LEU A 76 8.18 -14.18 -12.75
C LEU A 76 6.95 -15.09 -12.93
N PHE A 77 5.79 -14.60 -12.48
CA PHE A 77 4.51 -15.29 -12.66
C PHE A 77 3.64 -14.52 -13.66
N SER A 78 3.30 -15.18 -14.76
CA SER A 78 2.62 -14.58 -15.92
C SER A 78 1.13 -14.91 -15.89
N ILE A 79 0.29 -13.89 -15.66
CA ILE A 79 -1.17 -14.03 -15.56
C ILE A 79 -1.81 -13.79 -16.92
N ASP A 80 -2.77 -14.62 -17.31
CA ASP A 80 -3.49 -14.42 -18.57
C ASP A 80 -4.25 -13.09 -18.58
N PRO A 81 -4.00 -12.21 -19.58
CA PRO A 81 -4.58 -10.89 -19.61
C PRO A 81 -6.02 -10.97 -20.10
N SER A 82 -6.96 -10.41 -19.34
CA SER A 82 -8.39 -10.37 -19.70
C SER A 82 -8.86 -9.02 -20.24
N TYR A 83 -8.00 -8.00 -20.21
CA TYR A 83 -8.25 -6.66 -20.74
C TYR A 83 -6.92 -5.92 -21.00
N PRO A 84 -6.90 -4.80 -21.75
CA PRO A 84 -5.67 -4.05 -21.99
C PRO A 84 -5.33 -3.14 -20.79
N ALA A 85 -4.91 -3.75 -19.68
CA ALA A 85 -4.46 -3.06 -18.48
C ALA A 85 -3.24 -2.18 -18.79
N THR A 86 -3.24 -0.94 -18.34
CA THR A 86 -2.09 0.00 -18.45
C THR A 86 -1.30 0.10 -17.14
N GLY A 87 -1.86 -0.40 -16.04
CA GLY A 87 -1.21 -0.43 -14.73
C GLY A 87 -0.27 -1.61 -14.48
N TYR A 88 -0.25 -2.60 -15.38
CA TYR A 88 0.54 -3.84 -15.24
C TYR A 88 1.70 -3.88 -16.22
N GLY A 89 2.78 -4.54 -15.82
CA GLY A 89 3.81 -5.00 -16.76
C GLY A 89 3.32 -6.17 -17.60
N TYR A 90 3.82 -6.30 -18.82
CA TYR A 90 3.53 -7.41 -19.74
C TYR A 90 4.79 -8.21 -20.01
N ILE A 91 4.65 -9.52 -19.97
CA ILE A 91 5.71 -10.50 -20.16
C ILE A 91 5.38 -11.31 -21.40
N GLN A 92 6.26 -11.25 -22.41
CA GLN A 92 6.19 -12.14 -23.57
C GLN A 92 6.95 -13.43 -23.26
N ALA A 93 6.23 -14.56 -23.30
CA ALA A 93 6.86 -15.87 -23.15
C ALA A 93 7.72 -16.19 -24.38
N GLY A 94 8.95 -16.62 -24.14
CA GLY A 94 9.90 -17.07 -25.15
C GLY A 94 10.15 -18.57 -25.08
N GLU A 95 11.38 -18.96 -25.40
CA GLU A 95 11.77 -20.36 -25.50
C GLU A 95 11.67 -21.14 -24.18
N PRO A 96 11.39 -22.45 -24.22
CA PRO A 96 11.47 -23.35 -23.08
C PRO A 96 12.81 -23.31 -22.34
N ILE A 97 12.77 -23.25 -21.00
CA ILE A 97 13.94 -23.48 -20.14
C ILE A 97 13.82 -24.86 -19.50
N ILE A 98 12.84 -25.04 -18.61
CA ILE A 98 12.61 -26.28 -17.87
C ILE A 98 11.13 -26.44 -17.54
N GLY A 99 10.54 -27.60 -17.86
CA GLY A 99 9.11 -27.84 -17.65
C GLY A 99 8.22 -26.76 -18.30
N GLU A 100 7.39 -26.11 -17.48
CA GLU A 100 6.52 -24.98 -17.90
C GLU A 100 7.24 -23.61 -17.90
N VAL A 101 8.47 -23.54 -17.37
CA VAL A 101 9.24 -22.31 -17.33
C VAL A 101 9.71 -21.94 -18.74
N ARG A 102 9.46 -20.69 -19.13
CA ARG A 102 9.91 -20.08 -20.38
C ARG A 102 10.84 -18.91 -20.09
N ARG A 103 11.78 -18.63 -21.00
CA ARG A 103 12.53 -17.38 -20.96
C ARG A 103 11.58 -16.20 -21.20
N VAL A 104 11.82 -15.07 -20.56
CA VAL A 104 11.13 -13.82 -20.92
C VAL A 104 11.78 -13.29 -22.20
N ALA A 105 11.04 -13.33 -23.32
CA ALA A 105 11.50 -12.78 -24.59
C ALA A 105 11.48 -11.25 -24.58
N ARG A 106 10.46 -10.68 -23.92
CA ARG A 106 10.28 -9.25 -23.79
C ARG A 106 9.53 -8.93 -22.51
N PHE A 107 9.98 -7.90 -21.81
CA PHE A 107 9.26 -7.28 -20.71
C PHE A 107 8.87 -5.85 -21.10
N VAL A 108 7.65 -5.44 -20.78
CA VAL A 108 7.13 -4.09 -21.04
C VAL A 108 6.40 -3.59 -19.80
N GLU A 109 7.00 -2.69 -19.03
CA GLU A 109 6.34 -2.10 -17.87
C GLU A 109 5.28 -1.06 -18.27
N LYS A 110 4.07 -1.20 -17.73
CA LYS A 110 2.99 -0.18 -17.78
C LYS A 110 2.83 0.49 -19.16
N PRO A 111 2.50 -0.29 -20.21
CA PRO A 111 2.35 0.24 -21.56
C PRO A 111 1.21 1.26 -21.66
N ALA A 112 1.31 2.16 -22.63
CA ALA A 112 0.17 2.99 -23.02
C ALA A 112 -0.96 2.12 -23.59
N ARG A 113 -2.22 2.59 -23.47
CA ARG A 113 -3.43 1.86 -23.89
C ARG A 113 -3.31 1.21 -25.29
N PRO A 114 -2.86 1.93 -26.35
CA PRO A 114 -2.78 1.34 -27.68
C PRO A 114 -1.79 0.17 -27.77
N GLN A 115 -0.73 0.19 -26.96
CA GLN A 115 0.25 -0.90 -26.91
C GLN A 115 -0.29 -2.09 -26.11
N ALA A 116 -1.00 -1.85 -25.00
CA ALA A 116 -1.68 -2.90 -24.25
C ALA A 116 -2.73 -3.64 -25.11
N GLU A 117 -3.52 -2.90 -25.90
CA GLU A 117 -4.51 -3.46 -26.83
C GLU A 117 -3.86 -4.33 -27.91
N ARG A 118 -2.70 -3.90 -28.45
CA ARG A 118 -1.93 -4.69 -29.42
C ARG A 118 -1.42 -5.98 -28.79
N MET A 119 -0.78 -5.93 -27.63
CA MET A 119 -0.24 -7.12 -26.95
C MET A 119 -1.35 -8.12 -26.60
N LEU A 120 -2.52 -7.63 -26.16
CA LEU A 120 -3.69 -8.48 -25.90
C LEU A 120 -4.18 -9.17 -27.18
N LYS A 121 -4.20 -8.46 -28.31
CA LYS A 121 -4.65 -8.99 -29.61
C LYS A 121 -3.64 -9.96 -30.22
N GLU A 122 -2.34 -9.68 -30.10
CA GLU A 122 -1.26 -10.53 -30.62
C GLU A 122 -1.16 -11.85 -29.84
N GLY A 123 -1.46 -11.85 -28.55
CA GLY A 123 -1.34 -13.02 -27.69
C GLY A 123 0.12 -13.35 -27.36
N GLY A 124 0.34 -14.37 -26.54
CA GLY A 124 1.68 -14.74 -26.06
C GLY A 124 2.27 -13.79 -25.01
N TYR A 125 1.49 -12.80 -24.57
CA TYR A 125 1.79 -11.92 -23.44
C TYR A 125 0.92 -12.30 -22.24
N GLY A 126 1.51 -12.26 -21.04
CA GLY A 126 0.77 -12.27 -19.79
C GLY A 126 1.17 -11.10 -18.89
N TRP A 127 0.32 -10.75 -17.94
CA TRP A 127 0.61 -9.72 -16.96
C TRP A 127 1.67 -10.18 -15.97
N ASN A 128 2.57 -9.27 -15.60
CA ASN A 128 3.48 -9.43 -14.48
C ASN A 128 2.69 -9.30 -13.17
N ALA A 129 2.63 -10.39 -12.41
CA ALA A 129 1.93 -10.40 -11.13
C ALA A 129 2.65 -9.65 -10.00
N GLY A 130 3.86 -9.09 -10.23
CA GLY A 130 4.68 -8.47 -9.19
C GLY A 130 5.15 -9.44 -8.11
N ILE A 131 5.05 -10.74 -8.39
CA ILE A 131 5.48 -11.85 -7.53
C ILE A 131 6.71 -12.45 -8.18
N PHE A 132 7.73 -12.77 -7.38
CA PHE A 132 9.01 -13.20 -7.91
C PHE A 132 9.62 -14.36 -7.14
N LEU A 133 10.40 -15.19 -7.82
CA LEU A 133 11.10 -16.33 -7.23
C LEU A 133 12.53 -16.41 -7.78
N TRP A 134 13.53 -16.32 -6.90
CA TRP A 134 14.95 -16.39 -7.26
C TRP A 134 15.83 -16.67 -6.04
N ARG A 135 17.09 -17.04 -6.25
CA ARG A 135 18.08 -17.05 -5.17
C ARG A 135 18.50 -15.63 -4.78
N PRO A 136 18.80 -15.37 -3.49
CA PRO A 136 19.44 -14.13 -3.05
C PRO A 136 20.71 -13.79 -3.86
N SER A 137 21.58 -14.77 -4.13
CA SER A 137 22.75 -14.59 -5.00
C SER A 137 22.41 -14.11 -6.40
N ALA A 138 21.38 -14.70 -7.02
CA ALA A 138 21.02 -14.40 -8.40
C ALA A 138 20.54 -12.96 -8.53
N ILE A 139 19.62 -12.52 -7.66
CA ILE A 139 19.12 -11.14 -7.71
C ILE A 139 20.21 -10.12 -7.34
N LEU A 140 21.08 -10.41 -6.37
CA LEU A 140 22.18 -9.50 -6.02
C LEU A 140 23.21 -9.39 -7.16
N ALA A 141 23.45 -10.46 -7.92
CA ALA A 141 24.32 -10.43 -9.10
C ALA A 141 23.73 -9.53 -10.20
N GLU A 142 22.42 -9.66 -10.47
CA GLU A 142 21.74 -8.84 -11.47
C GLU A 142 21.61 -7.37 -11.01
N ILE A 143 21.37 -7.11 -9.72
CA ILE A 143 21.44 -5.75 -9.14
C ILE A 143 22.84 -5.15 -9.33
N ARG A 144 23.92 -5.90 -9.06
CA ARG A 144 25.29 -5.39 -9.27
C ARG A 144 25.57 -5.05 -10.73
N LYS A 145 25.00 -5.80 -11.66
CA LYS A 145 25.15 -5.58 -13.11
C LYS A 145 24.35 -4.39 -13.62
N HIS A 146 23.11 -4.23 -13.17
CA HIS A 146 22.15 -3.28 -13.75
C HIS A 146 21.86 -2.04 -12.87
N LEU A 147 22.12 -2.13 -11.56
CA LEU A 147 21.93 -1.07 -10.56
C LEU A 147 23.15 -0.97 -9.62
N PRO A 148 24.35 -0.64 -10.12
CA PRO A 148 25.57 -0.62 -9.31
C PRO A 148 25.48 0.31 -8.09
N GLN A 149 24.78 1.45 -8.22
CA GLN A 149 24.54 2.37 -7.09
C GLN A 149 23.76 1.72 -5.95
N LEU A 150 22.79 0.85 -6.27
CA LEU A 150 22.09 0.09 -5.23
C LEU A 150 23.01 -0.99 -4.65
N ALA A 151 23.79 -1.67 -5.48
CA ALA A 151 24.75 -2.68 -5.00
C ALA A 151 25.75 -2.10 -3.99
N GLU A 152 26.29 -0.92 -4.24
CA GLU A 152 27.20 -0.22 -3.30
C GLU A 152 26.55 0.03 -1.94
N VAL A 153 25.28 0.44 -1.92
CA VAL A 153 24.54 0.66 -0.66
C VAL A 153 24.30 -0.66 0.07
N LEU A 154 23.94 -1.73 -0.65
CA LEU A 154 23.72 -3.05 -0.07
C LEU A 154 25.03 -3.66 0.48
N ASP A 155 26.14 -3.49 -0.24
CA ASP A 155 27.46 -3.94 0.18
C ASP A 155 27.91 -3.18 1.45
N ALA A 156 27.71 -1.85 1.50
CA ALA A 156 27.98 -1.05 2.71
C ALA A 156 27.13 -1.47 3.92
N ILE A 157 25.85 -1.80 3.71
CA ILE A 157 24.98 -2.34 4.78
C ILE A 157 25.50 -3.70 5.26
N ALA A 158 25.87 -4.59 4.34
CA ALA A 158 26.37 -5.92 4.69
C ALA A 158 27.69 -5.87 5.46
N GLU A 159 28.63 -5.02 5.04
CA GLU A 159 29.91 -4.79 5.72
C GLU A 159 29.73 -4.24 7.14
N ASP A 160 28.90 -3.22 7.29
CA ASP A 160 28.60 -2.60 8.59
C ASP A 160 27.85 -3.57 9.52
N ALA A 161 27.00 -4.44 8.96
CA ALA A 161 26.28 -5.46 9.72
C ALA A 161 27.12 -6.70 10.08
N ALA A 162 28.26 -6.96 9.43
CA ALA A 162 29.04 -8.19 9.56
C ALA A 162 29.54 -8.49 11.00
N GLY A 163 29.52 -7.49 11.89
CA GLY A 163 29.84 -7.64 13.32
C GLY A 163 28.82 -7.02 14.28
N GLY A 164 27.61 -6.69 13.82
CA GLY A 164 26.69 -5.85 14.57
C GLY A 164 25.20 -6.04 14.25
N ASP A 165 24.43 -5.01 14.57
CA ASP A 165 22.99 -4.98 14.34
C ASP A 165 22.68 -4.58 12.89
N PHE A 166 22.06 -5.50 12.14
CA PHE A 166 21.65 -5.29 10.77
C PHE A 166 20.70 -4.10 10.61
N GLN A 167 19.74 -3.92 11.54
CA GLN A 167 18.80 -2.80 11.44
C GLN A 167 19.51 -1.46 11.63
N ALA A 168 20.50 -1.39 12.52
CA ALA A 168 21.28 -0.18 12.72
C ALA A 168 22.11 0.18 11.47
N ALA A 169 22.62 -0.81 10.73
CA ALA A 169 23.31 -0.59 9.46
C ALA A 169 22.35 -0.07 8.38
N VAL A 170 21.13 -0.63 8.30
CA VAL A 170 20.06 -0.16 7.40
C VAL A 170 19.75 1.31 7.67
N ASP A 171 19.53 1.69 8.92
CA ASP A 171 19.19 3.06 9.32
C ASP A 171 20.26 4.07 8.89
N ARG A 172 21.55 3.67 8.90
CA ARG A 172 22.68 4.54 8.51
C ARG A 172 22.84 4.72 7.00
N HIS A 173 22.58 3.68 6.20
CA HIS A 173 22.99 3.66 4.79
C HIS A 173 21.83 3.66 3.80
N PHE A 174 20.68 3.09 4.14
CA PHE A 174 19.60 2.80 3.18
C PHE A 174 19.04 4.06 2.51
N ALA A 175 19.07 5.20 3.20
CA ALA A 175 18.64 6.47 2.63
C ALA A 175 19.44 6.90 1.38
N LYS A 176 20.61 6.32 1.12
CA LYS A 176 21.41 6.56 -0.10
C LYS A 176 20.95 5.75 -1.31
N ALA A 177 20.12 4.72 -1.11
CA ALA A 177 19.65 3.88 -2.21
C ALA A 177 18.81 4.69 -3.21
N PRO A 178 18.92 4.38 -4.52
CA PRO A 178 18.03 4.97 -5.52
C PRO A 178 16.58 4.53 -5.29
N SER A 179 15.61 5.39 -5.59
CA SER A 179 14.19 5.02 -5.55
C SER A 179 13.77 4.42 -6.89
N ILE A 180 13.70 3.09 -7.00
CA ILE A 180 13.51 2.39 -8.28
C ILE A 180 12.84 1.02 -8.07
N SER A 181 11.93 0.64 -8.97
CA SER A 181 11.32 -0.70 -8.93
C SER A 181 12.30 -1.75 -9.46
N VAL A 182 12.13 -3.00 -9.01
CA VAL A 182 12.93 -4.13 -9.51
C VAL A 182 12.63 -4.41 -10.99
N ASP A 183 11.39 -4.16 -11.41
CA ASP A 183 10.91 -4.32 -12.78
C ASP A 183 11.73 -3.46 -13.74
N TYR A 184 11.82 -2.16 -13.45
CA TYR A 184 12.55 -1.20 -14.28
C TYR A 184 14.06 -1.32 -14.10
N GLY A 185 14.52 -1.42 -12.86
CA GLY A 185 15.96 -1.36 -12.57
C GLY A 185 16.72 -2.65 -12.89
N VAL A 186 16.04 -3.80 -12.91
CA VAL A 186 16.69 -5.12 -13.10
C VAL A 186 16.02 -5.93 -14.21
N LEU A 187 14.72 -6.19 -14.11
CA LEU A 187 14.06 -7.19 -14.95
C LEU A 187 13.98 -6.79 -16.43
N GLU A 188 13.79 -5.50 -16.73
CA GLU A 188 13.82 -4.98 -18.11
C GLU A 188 15.18 -5.16 -18.81
N HIS A 189 16.25 -5.31 -18.05
CA HIS A 189 17.62 -5.40 -18.56
C HIS A 189 18.24 -6.80 -18.42
N SER A 190 17.59 -7.69 -17.66
CA SER A 190 18.12 -9.00 -17.33
C SER A 190 17.91 -10.01 -18.46
N GLU A 191 18.98 -10.71 -18.83
CA GLU A 191 18.91 -11.88 -19.73
C GLU A 191 18.51 -13.17 -19.00
N LYS A 192 18.43 -13.11 -17.65
CA LYS A 192 18.09 -14.21 -16.75
C LYS A 192 16.64 -14.16 -16.28
N ALA A 193 15.81 -13.31 -16.89
CA ALA A 193 14.37 -13.31 -16.64
C ALA A 193 13.69 -14.54 -17.26
N ALA A 194 12.92 -15.24 -16.46
CA ALA A 194 12.08 -16.38 -16.83
C ALA A 194 10.66 -16.17 -16.32
N CYS A 195 9.68 -16.86 -16.90
CA CYS A 195 8.30 -16.80 -16.47
C CYS A 195 7.65 -18.19 -16.40
N VAL A 196 6.72 -18.33 -15.46
CA VAL A 196 5.81 -19.48 -15.35
C VAL A 196 4.37 -18.99 -15.58
N PRO A 197 3.59 -19.66 -16.44
CA PRO A 197 2.15 -19.37 -16.57
C PRO A 197 1.44 -19.59 -15.23
N ALA A 198 0.75 -18.57 -14.74
CA ALA A 198 0.07 -18.61 -13.46
C ALA A 198 -1.35 -19.16 -13.60
N ARG A 199 -1.59 -20.32 -13.00
CA ARG A 199 -2.87 -21.05 -13.06
C ARG A 199 -3.74 -20.78 -11.83
N PHE A 200 -3.71 -19.55 -11.33
CA PHE A 200 -4.51 -19.12 -10.17
C PHE A 200 -5.20 -17.79 -10.46
N ARG A 201 -6.30 -17.53 -9.75
CA ARG A 201 -6.94 -16.21 -9.77
C ARG A 201 -6.09 -15.23 -8.95
N TRP A 202 -5.87 -14.05 -9.51
CA TRP A 202 -5.04 -13.01 -8.94
C TRP A 202 -5.68 -11.65 -9.17
N SER A 203 -5.48 -10.75 -8.22
CA SER A 203 -5.80 -9.33 -8.32
C SER A 203 -4.79 -8.57 -7.49
N ASP A 204 -4.24 -7.48 -8.03
CA ASP A 204 -3.42 -6.55 -7.25
C ASP A 204 -4.25 -5.60 -6.38
N VAL A 205 -5.59 -5.66 -6.51
CA VAL A 205 -6.55 -4.77 -5.84
C VAL A 205 -6.20 -3.28 -6.06
N GLY A 206 -5.50 -2.98 -7.15
CA GLY A 206 -4.90 -1.66 -7.41
C GLY A 206 -5.86 -0.65 -8.05
N SER A 207 -7.08 -1.06 -8.40
CA SER A 207 -8.10 -0.19 -8.97
C SER A 207 -9.53 -0.59 -8.60
N TRP A 208 -10.46 0.34 -8.76
CA TRP A 208 -11.88 0.11 -8.48
C TRP A 208 -12.51 -0.95 -9.39
N ARG A 209 -11.96 -1.16 -10.59
CA ARG A 209 -12.30 -2.31 -11.44
C ARG A 209 -11.92 -3.62 -10.77
N ALA A 210 -10.71 -3.70 -10.20
CA ALA A 210 -10.24 -4.89 -9.50
C ALA A 210 -11.11 -5.18 -8.27
N VAL A 211 -11.47 -4.13 -7.51
CA VAL A 211 -12.41 -4.23 -6.37
C VAL A 211 -13.77 -4.76 -6.82
N HIS A 212 -14.36 -4.19 -7.88
CA HIS A 212 -15.64 -4.68 -8.43
C HIS A 212 -15.55 -6.15 -8.84
N ALA A 213 -14.46 -6.56 -9.50
CA ALA A 213 -14.28 -7.91 -10.01
C ALA A 213 -14.32 -8.96 -8.89
N ILE A 214 -13.72 -8.67 -7.74
CA ILE A 214 -13.62 -9.61 -6.60
C ILE A 214 -14.79 -9.51 -5.62
N ALA A 215 -15.49 -8.38 -5.61
CA ALA A 215 -16.61 -8.16 -4.69
C ALA A 215 -17.79 -9.09 -5.00
N GLN A 216 -18.55 -9.40 -3.94
CA GLN A 216 -19.84 -10.07 -4.07
C GLN A 216 -20.80 -9.16 -4.82
N LYS A 217 -21.47 -9.71 -5.83
CA LYS A 217 -22.37 -8.96 -6.71
C LYS A 217 -23.83 -9.33 -6.47
N ASP A 218 -24.71 -8.36 -6.67
CA ASP A 218 -26.15 -8.59 -6.75
C ASP A 218 -26.56 -9.21 -8.11
N ALA A 219 -27.86 -9.46 -8.29
CA ALA A 219 -28.40 -10.03 -9.53
C ALA A 219 -28.22 -9.14 -10.78
N SER A 220 -27.94 -7.85 -10.61
CA SER A 220 -27.67 -6.91 -11.70
C SER A 220 -26.16 -6.71 -11.94
N GLY A 221 -25.32 -7.49 -11.25
CA GLY A 221 -23.87 -7.41 -11.35
C GLY A 221 -23.25 -6.26 -10.56
N ASN A 222 -24.00 -5.60 -9.67
CA ASN A 222 -23.48 -4.50 -8.86
C ASN A 222 -22.78 -5.01 -7.61
N ALA A 223 -21.65 -4.42 -7.27
CA ALA A 223 -21.04 -4.54 -5.96
C ALA A 223 -21.45 -3.33 -5.12
N VAL A 224 -22.16 -3.55 -4.01
CA VAL A 224 -22.79 -2.49 -3.23
C VAL A 224 -22.37 -2.59 -1.77
N HIS A 225 -21.83 -1.50 -1.23
CA HIS A 225 -21.44 -1.39 0.17
C HIS A 225 -21.91 -0.08 0.80
N GLY A 226 -22.37 -0.15 2.06
CA GLY A 226 -22.77 1.02 2.83
C GLY A 226 -24.19 1.54 2.55
N ARG A 227 -24.38 2.85 2.72
CA ARG A 227 -25.70 3.49 2.60
C ARG A 227 -26.00 3.81 1.13
N VAL A 228 -26.64 2.87 0.44
CA VAL A 228 -26.89 2.97 -1.01
C VAL A 228 -28.34 2.70 -1.38
N LYS A 229 -28.88 3.46 -2.34
CA LYS A 229 -30.15 3.21 -3.02
C LYS A 229 -29.94 3.21 -4.54
N LEU A 230 -30.34 2.12 -5.17
CA LEU A 230 -30.16 1.90 -6.61
C LEU A 230 -31.50 1.85 -7.34
N ARG A 231 -31.56 2.46 -8.51
CA ARG A 231 -32.66 2.34 -9.47
C ARG A 231 -32.09 2.18 -10.87
N ASP A 232 -32.35 1.06 -11.53
CA ASP A 232 -31.87 0.80 -12.90
C ASP A 232 -30.33 0.90 -13.04
N VAL A 233 -29.59 0.39 -12.04
CA VAL A 233 -28.13 0.36 -12.02
C VAL A 233 -27.62 -1.05 -12.33
N ARG A 234 -26.60 -1.17 -13.19
CA ARG A 234 -26.04 -2.47 -13.64
C ARG A 234 -24.52 -2.46 -13.61
N ARG A 235 -23.92 -3.63 -13.33
CA ARG A 235 -22.47 -3.89 -13.42
C ARG A 235 -21.58 -2.81 -12.79
N SER A 236 -22.04 -2.16 -11.72
CA SER A 236 -21.37 -1.00 -11.12
C SER A 236 -20.84 -1.29 -9.71
N LEU A 237 -19.79 -0.60 -9.30
CA LEU A 237 -19.32 -0.56 -7.91
C LEU A 237 -19.86 0.69 -7.24
N ILE A 238 -20.62 0.53 -6.16
CA ILE A 238 -21.18 1.63 -5.39
C ILE A 238 -20.81 1.45 -3.92
N GLU A 239 -19.89 2.28 -3.44
CA GLU A 239 -19.35 2.19 -2.10
C GLU A 239 -19.57 3.50 -1.36
N SER A 240 -20.27 3.41 -0.22
CA SER A 240 -20.43 4.51 0.72
C SER A 240 -19.80 4.15 2.05
N THR A 241 -19.03 5.07 2.60
CA THR A 241 -18.48 4.97 3.96
C THR A 241 -19.25 5.81 4.98
N GLY A 242 -20.13 6.72 4.52
CA GLY A 242 -20.97 7.51 5.43
C GLY A 242 -22.26 8.08 4.81
N ARG A 243 -22.17 8.83 3.71
CA ARG A 243 -23.31 9.55 3.11
C ARG A 243 -24.18 8.63 2.27
N LEU A 244 -25.48 8.91 2.19
CA LEU A 244 -26.36 8.15 1.29
C LEU A 244 -25.97 8.40 -0.18
N ILE A 245 -25.66 7.34 -0.92
CA ILE A 245 -25.58 7.37 -2.38
C ILE A 245 -26.93 6.94 -2.96
N ALA A 246 -27.54 7.80 -3.77
CA ALA A 246 -28.68 7.45 -4.61
C ALA A 246 -28.22 7.44 -6.08
N ALA A 247 -28.19 6.25 -6.71
CA ALA A 247 -27.74 6.08 -8.09
C ALA A 247 -28.89 5.60 -8.97
N ILE A 248 -29.09 6.28 -10.11
CA ILE A 248 -30.16 6.00 -11.06
C ILE A 248 -29.57 5.88 -12.46
N GLY A 249 -29.83 4.76 -13.15
CA GLY A 249 -29.47 4.60 -14.56
C GLY A 249 -27.97 4.43 -14.85
N LEU A 250 -27.16 4.11 -13.84
CA LEU A 250 -25.71 3.90 -14.03
C LEU A 250 -25.40 2.50 -14.55
N GLU A 251 -24.42 2.41 -15.46
CA GLU A 251 -23.93 1.14 -15.98
C GLU A 251 -22.41 1.17 -16.11
N ASP A 252 -21.75 0.10 -15.65
CA ASP A 252 -20.28 -0.03 -15.66
C ASP A 252 -19.52 1.12 -14.98
N MET A 253 -20.08 1.67 -13.89
CA MET A 253 -19.53 2.82 -13.15
C MET A 253 -18.96 2.40 -11.78
N ALA A 254 -17.93 3.11 -11.34
CA ALA A 254 -17.51 3.18 -9.94
C ALA A 254 -18.01 4.50 -9.33
N VAL A 255 -18.75 4.41 -8.23
CA VAL A 255 -19.11 5.54 -7.37
C VAL A 255 -18.62 5.21 -5.97
N VAL A 256 -17.59 5.91 -5.53
CA VAL A 256 -16.97 5.68 -4.22
C VAL A 256 -17.03 6.96 -3.42
N GLU A 257 -17.71 6.91 -2.28
CA GLU A 257 -17.78 7.98 -1.31
C GLU A 257 -16.95 7.62 -0.08
N THR A 258 -15.84 8.32 0.09
CA THR A 258 -15.09 8.39 1.33
C THR A 258 -15.43 9.70 2.05
N PRO A 259 -15.11 9.87 3.34
CA PRO A 259 -15.55 11.07 4.04
C PRO A 259 -14.84 12.36 3.60
N ASP A 260 -13.72 12.23 2.87
CA ASP A 260 -12.87 13.29 2.32
C ASP A 260 -13.11 13.53 0.82
N ALA A 261 -13.51 12.50 0.06
CA ALA A 261 -13.65 12.60 -1.39
C ALA A 261 -14.78 11.74 -1.96
N VAL A 262 -15.24 12.09 -3.15
CA VAL A 262 -16.14 11.26 -3.95
C VAL A 262 -15.52 11.03 -5.32
N LEU A 263 -15.34 9.77 -5.69
CA LEU A 263 -14.96 9.35 -7.03
C LEU A 263 -16.19 8.90 -7.81
N VAL A 264 -16.33 9.41 -9.04
CA VAL A 264 -17.27 8.91 -10.03
C VAL A 264 -16.52 8.70 -11.34
N ALA A 265 -16.38 7.44 -11.77
CA ALA A 265 -15.66 7.12 -12.98
C ALA A 265 -16.18 5.83 -13.62
N PRO A 266 -16.08 5.67 -14.96
CA PRO A 266 -16.26 4.35 -15.58
C PRO A 266 -15.27 3.35 -14.98
N LEU A 267 -15.70 2.12 -14.74
CA LEU A 267 -14.82 1.04 -14.24
C LEU A 267 -13.63 0.80 -15.19
N ALA A 268 -13.82 1.01 -16.50
CA ALA A 268 -12.75 0.87 -17.49
C ALA A 268 -11.62 1.90 -17.35
N ARG A 269 -11.88 3.03 -16.67
CA ARG A 269 -10.95 4.15 -16.47
C ARG A 269 -10.47 4.29 -15.03
N SER A 270 -10.75 3.30 -14.17
CA SER A 270 -10.40 3.38 -12.74
C SER A 270 -8.90 3.49 -12.44
N GLU A 271 -8.02 3.13 -13.39
CA GLU A 271 -6.56 3.31 -13.25
C GLU A 271 -6.13 4.78 -13.28
N GLU A 272 -6.92 5.64 -13.94
CA GLU A 272 -6.63 7.08 -14.11
C GLU A 272 -6.77 7.87 -12.80
N VAL A 273 -7.30 7.25 -11.74
CA VAL A 273 -7.36 7.84 -10.39
C VAL A 273 -5.95 8.25 -9.90
N LYS A 274 -4.90 7.53 -10.33
CA LYS A 274 -3.51 7.89 -10.01
C LYS A 274 -3.14 9.27 -10.55
N GLU A 275 -3.62 9.63 -11.73
CA GLU A 275 -3.35 10.94 -12.35
C GLU A 275 -3.99 12.07 -11.53
N ILE A 276 -5.24 11.86 -11.07
CA ILE A 276 -5.94 12.80 -10.17
C ILE A 276 -5.18 12.94 -8.85
N VAL A 277 -4.68 11.85 -8.25
CA VAL A 277 -3.90 11.90 -7.01
C VAL A 277 -2.60 12.70 -7.20
N GLU A 278 -1.92 12.55 -8.33
CA GLU A 278 -0.71 13.33 -8.64
C GLU A 278 -1.00 14.81 -8.94
N GLU A 279 -2.17 15.13 -9.51
CA GLU A 279 -2.68 16.51 -9.60
C GLU A 279 -2.90 17.11 -8.21
N LEU A 280 -3.66 16.43 -7.35
CA LEU A 280 -3.94 16.86 -5.97
C LEU A 280 -2.65 17.07 -5.16
N LYS A 281 -1.64 16.20 -5.35
CA LYS A 281 -0.31 16.36 -4.73
C LYS A 281 0.38 17.65 -5.16
N ARG A 282 0.36 17.97 -6.45
CA ARG A 282 0.96 19.22 -6.97
C ARG A 282 0.23 20.45 -6.45
N GLU A 283 -1.08 20.35 -6.27
CA GLU A 283 -1.92 21.41 -5.72
C GLU A 283 -1.85 21.53 -4.19
N HIS A 284 -1.15 20.60 -3.51
CA HIS A 284 -1.13 20.50 -2.05
C HIS A 284 -2.54 20.40 -1.47
N ALA A 285 -3.40 19.65 -2.16
CA ALA A 285 -4.78 19.47 -1.76
C ALA A 285 -4.84 18.68 -0.43
N PRO A 286 -5.74 19.07 0.50
CA PRO A 286 -5.78 18.49 1.84
C PRO A 286 -6.09 16.99 1.85
N GLU A 287 -6.76 16.46 0.82
CA GLU A 287 -7.13 15.05 0.67
C GLU A 287 -5.93 14.11 0.52
N VAL A 288 -4.76 14.61 0.11
CA VAL A 288 -3.53 13.81 -0.06
C VAL A 288 -2.89 13.46 1.29
N ASP A 289 -2.92 14.41 2.22
CA ASP A 289 -2.10 14.38 3.44
C ASP A 289 -2.92 14.19 4.72
N ALA A 290 -4.24 14.33 4.67
CA ALA A 290 -5.08 14.32 5.86
C ALA A 290 -5.58 12.92 6.21
N PRO A 291 -4.94 12.18 7.15
CA PRO A 291 -5.65 11.09 7.80
C PRO A 291 -6.80 11.71 8.59
N GLN A 292 -8.02 11.35 8.21
CA GLN A 292 -9.24 11.82 8.89
C GLN A 292 -9.16 11.61 10.40
N ARG A 293 -8.55 10.49 10.81
CA ARG A 293 -8.29 10.16 12.21
C ARG A 293 -6.80 10.02 12.46
N VAL A 294 -6.28 10.93 13.28
CA VAL A 294 -4.89 10.94 13.70
C VAL A 294 -4.76 10.20 15.02
N HIS A 295 -4.15 9.02 14.97
CA HIS A 295 -3.86 8.23 16.17
C HIS A 295 -2.64 8.78 16.93
N ARG A 296 -2.74 8.76 18.27
CA ARG A 296 -1.71 9.18 19.22
C ARG A 296 -1.62 8.16 20.35
N PRO A 297 -0.52 8.13 21.13
CA PRO A 297 -0.41 7.22 22.28
C PRO A 297 -1.60 7.33 23.25
N TRP A 298 -2.15 8.55 23.43
CA TRP A 298 -3.27 8.83 24.31
C TRP A 298 -4.66 8.52 23.73
N GLY A 299 -4.78 8.18 22.45
CA GLY A 299 -6.08 8.03 21.79
C GLY A 299 -6.06 8.47 20.33
N TRP A 300 -7.03 9.29 19.92
CA TRP A 300 -7.06 9.85 18.56
C TRP A 300 -7.82 11.16 18.51
N TYR A 301 -7.59 11.94 17.45
CA TYR A 301 -8.47 13.04 17.09
C TYR A 301 -8.82 13.00 15.61
N GLU A 302 -9.92 13.65 15.27
CA GLU A 302 -10.47 13.79 13.93
C GLU A 302 -10.90 15.24 13.74
N VAL A 303 -10.54 15.84 12.61
CA VAL A 303 -10.98 17.21 12.26
C VAL A 303 -12.33 17.07 11.57
N LEU A 304 -13.37 17.61 12.20
CA LEU A 304 -14.74 17.56 11.65
C LEU A 304 -15.00 18.71 10.68
N LEU A 305 -14.41 19.88 10.96
CA LEU A 305 -14.56 21.08 10.16
C LEU A 305 -13.37 22.00 10.42
N GLU A 306 -12.86 22.64 9.37
CA GLU A 306 -11.77 23.61 9.45
C GLU A 306 -12.03 24.75 8.48
N ASP A 307 -11.78 25.96 8.94
CA ASP A 307 -11.93 27.21 8.21
C ASP A 307 -10.82 28.18 8.66
N GLN A 308 -10.70 29.34 8.02
CA GLN A 308 -9.71 30.37 8.33
C GLN A 308 -9.72 30.79 9.81
N PHE A 309 -10.89 30.75 10.46
CA PHE A 309 -11.07 31.28 11.81
C PHE A 309 -11.34 30.22 12.89
N TYR A 310 -11.64 28.99 12.51
CA TYR A 310 -12.01 27.96 13.49
C TYR A 310 -11.63 26.55 13.02
N LYS A 311 -11.48 25.66 14.00
CA LYS A 311 -11.22 24.24 13.76
C LYS A 311 -11.98 23.41 14.79
N ILE A 312 -12.86 22.54 14.31
CA ILE A 312 -13.66 21.64 15.14
C ILE A 312 -13.01 20.27 15.10
N LYS A 313 -12.72 19.72 16.28
CA LYS A 313 -12.16 18.38 16.42
C LYS A 313 -13.04 17.49 17.28
N ARG A 314 -13.18 16.24 16.87
CA ARG A 314 -13.60 15.14 17.75
C ARG A 314 -12.34 14.50 18.32
N ILE A 315 -12.29 14.34 19.64
CA ILE A 315 -11.12 13.77 20.33
C ILE A 315 -11.62 12.63 21.21
N GLU A 316 -10.94 11.48 21.13
CA GLU A 316 -11.13 10.36 22.05
C GLU A 316 -9.83 10.14 22.82
N VAL A 317 -9.93 10.11 24.14
CA VAL A 317 -8.80 9.88 25.04
C VAL A 317 -9.04 8.58 25.76
N LYS A 318 -8.07 7.66 25.66
CA LYS A 318 -8.12 6.35 26.31
C LYS A 318 -8.15 6.51 27.83
N PRO A 319 -8.78 5.57 28.56
CA PRO A 319 -8.70 5.52 30.02
C PRO A 319 -7.26 5.65 30.54
N GLY A 320 -7.05 6.51 31.53
CA GLY A 320 -5.76 6.79 32.14
C GLY A 320 -4.79 7.62 31.28
N ALA A 321 -5.19 8.03 30.07
CA ALA A 321 -4.34 8.80 29.17
C ALA A 321 -4.63 10.31 29.25
N SER A 322 -3.67 11.11 28.77
CA SER A 322 -3.82 12.57 28.70
C SER A 322 -3.16 13.15 27.45
N LEU A 323 -3.71 14.27 27.00
CA LEU A 323 -3.09 15.09 25.97
C LEU A 323 -1.80 15.73 26.52
N SER A 324 -0.92 16.14 25.62
CA SER A 324 0.23 16.97 25.98
C SER A 324 -0.22 18.25 26.67
N LEU A 325 0.59 18.80 27.57
CA LEU A 325 0.36 20.14 28.11
C LEU A 325 0.49 21.15 26.96
N GLN A 326 -0.46 22.07 26.82
CA GLN A 326 -0.48 23.03 25.72
C GLN A 326 -0.64 24.46 26.25
N ARG A 327 -0.20 25.43 25.44
CA ARG A 327 -0.47 26.86 25.62
C ARG A 327 -0.52 27.53 24.26
N HIS A 328 -1.64 28.14 23.90
CA HIS A 328 -1.80 28.83 22.63
C HIS A 328 -1.90 30.33 22.85
N ARG A 329 -1.03 31.12 22.22
CA ARG A 329 -0.96 32.57 22.46
C ARG A 329 -2.17 33.34 21.93
N HIS A 330 -2.74 32.91 20.82
CA HIS A 330 -3.78 33.65 20.08
C HIS A 330 -5.07 32.83 19.84
N ARG A 331 -5.10 31.58 20.27
CA ARG A 331 -6.23 30.66 20.05
C ARG A 331 -6.91 30.39 21.39
N SER A 332 -8.23 30.51 21.42
CA SER A 332 -9.08 29.96 22.47
C SER A 332 -9.60 28.58 22.07
N GLU A 333 -10.06 27.80 23.04
CA GLU A 333 -10.70 26.51 22.78
C GLU A 333 -11.99 26.39 23.58
N HIS A 334 -12.97 25.71 23.02
CA HIS A 334 -14.18 25.31 23.72
C HIS A 334 -14.28 23.80 23.66
N TRP A 335 -14.28 23.15 24.81
CA TRP A 335 -14.35 21.70 24.93
C TRP A 335 -15.71 21.29 25.45
N VAL A 336 -16.33 20.31 24.80
CA VAL A 336 -17.61 19.73 25.21
C VAL A 336 -17.40 18.22 25.37
N VAL A 337 -17.78 17.67 26.51
CA VAL A 337 -17.69 16.23 26.76
C VAL A 337 -18.94 15.56 26.22
N VAL A 338 -18.81 14.88 25.07
CA VAL A 338 -19.96 14.24 24.40
C VAL A 338 -20.30 12.88 25.04
N SER A 339 -19.30 12.20 25.61
CA SER A 339 -19.43 10.90 26.29
C SER A 339 -18.33 10.74 27.34
N GLY A 340 -18.67 10.17 28.50
CA GLY A 340 -17.73 9.97 29.62
C GLY A 340 -17.53 11.23 30.47
N ALA A 341 -16.32 11.41 30.99
CA ALA A 341 -15.93 12.59 31.75
C ALA A 341 -14.46 12.95 31.49
N ALA A 342 -14.09 14.20 31.73
CA ALA A 342 -12.73 14.69 31.54
C ALA A 342 -12.22 15.42 32.78
N GLU A 343 -10.96 15.16 33.15
CA GLU A 343 -10.20 16.03 34.05
C GLU A 343 -9.46 17.06 33.18
N VAL A 344 -9.76 18.33 33.41
CA VAL A 344 -9.21 19.45 32.65
C VAL A 344 -8.34 20.31 33.58
N VAL A 345 -7.08 20.47 33.21
CA VAL A 345 -6.21 21.50 33.78
C VAL A 345 -6.38 22.78 32.97
N ARG A 346 -6.66 23.90 33.64
CA ARG A 346 -6.77 25.23 33.05
C ARG A 346 -6.07 26.25 33.94
N GLY A 347 -4.84 26.58 33.60
CA GLY A 347 -3.96 27.39 34.45
C GLY A 347 -3.64 26.64 35.74
N GLU A 348 -4.03 27.23 36.87
CA GLU A 348 -3.88 26.64 38.21
C GLU A 348 -5.10 25.79 38.62
N GLU A 349 -6.19 25.87 37.86
CA GLU A 349 -7.42 25.14 38.17
C GLU A 349 -7.39 23.71 37.64
N LYS A 350 -7.95 22.79 38.42
CA LYS A 350 -8.36 21.45 37.98
C LYS A 350 -9.88 21.37 37.99
N LEU A 351 -10.44 21.09 36.83
CA LEU A 351 -11.88 20.99 36.59
C LEU A 351 -12.22 19.55 36.25
N PHE A 352 -13.34 19.06 36.78
CA PHE A 352 -13.96 17.83 36.29
C PHE A 352 -15.16 18.24 35.43
N VAL A 353 -15.19 17.76 34.19
CA VAL A 353 -16.22 18.09 33.20
C VAL A 353 -16.97 16.81 32.87
N ALA A 354 -18.24 16.73 33.25
CA ALA A 354 -19.08 15.57 33.04
C ALA A 354 -19.69 15.55 31.63
N GLN A 355 -20.30 14.43 31.26
CA GLN A 355 -21.01 14.29 29.99
C GLN A 355 -22.08 15.38 29.82
N GLY A 356 -22.07 16.03 28.65
CA GLY A 356 -22.97 17.14 28.32
C GLY A 356 -22.47 18.51 28.81
N GLU A 357 -21.46 18.55 29.69
CA GLU A 357 -20.87 19.79 30.16
C GLU A 357 -19.76 20.29 29.22
N SER A 358 -19.35 21.54 29.43
CA SER A 358 -18.33 22.18 28.62
C SER A 358 -17.42 23.09 29.43
N THR A 359 -16.23 23.35 28.89
CA THR A 359 -15.29 24.32 29.44
C THR A 359 -14.66 25.15 28.34
N PHE A 360 -14.36 26.41 28.67
CA PHE A 360 -13.67 27.34 27.79
C PHE A 360 -12.22 27.52 28.27
N ILE A 361 -11.30 27.47 27.32
CA ILE A 361 -9.87 27.67 27.49
C ILE A 361 -9.49 29.01 26.85
N PRO A 362 -9.18 30.04 27.66
CA PRO A 362 -8.78 31.34 27.14
C PRO A 362 -7.40 31.30 26.44
N PRO A 363 -7.13 32.24 25.52
CA PRO A 363 -5.79 32.40 24.95
C PRO A 363 -4.74 32.67 26.03
N GLY A 364 -3.55 32.12 25.85
CA GLY A 364 -2.41 32.27 26.75
C GLY A 364 -2.43 31.37 27.99
N VAL A 365 -3.54 30.67 28.25
CA VAL A 365 -3.68 29.79 29.42
C VAL A 365 -3.06 28.42 29.13
N VAL A 366 -2.26 27.92 30.06
CA VAL A 366 -1.73 26.55 30.03
C VAL A 366 -2.87 25.57 30.30
N HIS A 367 -3.03 24.55 29.48
CA HIS A 367 -4.15 23.63 29.63
C HIS A 367 -3.81 22.20 29.21
N ARG A 368 -4.60 21.25 29.73
CA ARG A 368 -4.51 19.81 29.39
C ARG A 368 -5.86 19.14 29.62
N LEU A 369 -6.21 18.20 28.73
CA LEU A 369 -7.32 17.27 28.91
C LEU A 369 -6.80 15.88 29.27
N ALA A 370 -7.41 15.23 30.26
CA ALA A 370 -7.13 13.85 30.65
C ALA A 370 -8.42 13.04 30.80
N ASN A 371 -8.33 11.75 30.50
CA ASN A 371 -9.34 10.77 30.90
C ASN A 371 -8.78 9.99 32.10
N ALA A 372 -9.35 10.21 33.28
CA ALA A 372 -8.85 9.63 34.53
C ALA A 372 -9.24 8.15 34.73
N GLY A 373 -10.14 7.59 33.90
CA GLY A 373 -10.63 6.22 34.04
C GLY A 373 -11.94 5.99 33.31
#